data_AF-A0A7G8T8K0-F1
#
_entry.id   AF-A0A7G8T8K0-F1
#
_cell.length_a   1.000
_cell.length_b   1.000
_cell.length_c   1.000
_cell.angle_alpha   90.00
_cell.angle_beta   90.00
_cell.angle_gamma   90.00
#
_symmetry.space_group_name_H-M   'P 1'
#
loop_
_entity.id
_entity.type
_entity.pdbx_description
1 polymer ?
#
loop_
_entity_poly.entity_id
_entity_poly.type
_entity_poly.pdbx_seq_one_letter_code
_entity_poly.pdbx_strand_id
1 'polypeptide(L)'
;MRTAITQDTYDEVSRIVECALSSDTKKQAEPFTKRLEFLRSSGGYGGYANCVFGDLIASTKRASGKVADKERLSSFARTDLYKLKSQISNFADSKNINVRD
;
A
#
# COMPACT_ATOMS: atom_id res chain seq x y z
N MET A 1 -9.22 15.38 3.67
CA MET A 1 -8.29 14.40 3.08
C MET A 1 -7.74 13.54 4.21
N ARG A 2 -7.79 12.21 4.11
CA ARG A 2 -7.32 11.30 5.17
C ARG A 2 -5.80 11.22 5.16
N THR A 3 -5.13 11.53 6.27
CA THR A 3 -3.66 11.47 6.36
C THR A 3 -3.13 10.10 6.79
N ALA A 4 -4.04 9.19 7.14
CA ALA A 4 -3.74 7.83 7.60
C ALA A 4 -4.68 6.82 6.94
N ILE A 5 -4.30 5.55 6.96
CA ILE A 5 -5.12 4.42 6.51
C ILE A 5 -5.68 3.66 7.72
N THR A 6 -6.71 2.83 7.48
CA THR A 6 -7.21 1.88 8.49
C THR A 6 -6.48 0.55 8.39
N GLN A 7 -6.54 -0.25 9.46
CA GLN A 7 -6.03 -1.63 9.44
C GLN A 7 -6.71 -2.46 8.33
N ASP A 8 -8.04 -2.36 8.19
CA ASP A 8 -8.77 -3.07 7.13
C ASP A 8 -8.30 -2.71 5.72
N THR A 9 -8.03 -1.42 5.49
CA THR A 9 -7.48 -0.96 4.20
C THR A 9 -6.10 -1.57 3.98
N TYR A 10 -5.25 -1.56 5.01
CA TYR A 10 -3.92 -2.15 4.93
C TYR A 10 -3.98 -3.66 4.61
N ASP A 11 -4.87 -4.39 5.27
CA ASP A 11 -5.02 -5.84 5.08
C ASP A 11 -5.58 -6.18 3.69
N GLU A 12 -6.48 -5.36 3.14
CA GLU A 12 -6.92 -5.48 1.75
C GLU A 12 -5.76 -5.22 0.78
N VAL A 13 -5.04 -4.10 0.95
CA VAL A 13 -3.91 -3.72 0.10
C VAL A 13 -2.80 -4.77 0.14
N SER A 14 -2.44 -5.26 1.32
CA SER A 14 -1.41 -6.29 1.51
C SER A 14 -1.74 -7.56 0.72
N ARG A 15 -3.00 -8.03 0.78
CA ARG A 15 -3.43 -9.22 0.02
C ARG A 15 -3.35 -8.97 -1.48
N ILE A 16 -3.85 -7.84 -1.95
CA ILE A 16 -3.84 -7.49 -3.39
C ILE A 16 -2.41 -7.39 -3.92
N VAL A 17 -1.49 -6.80 -3.17
CA VAL A 17 -0.06 -6.71 -3.52
C VAL A 17 0.53 -8.10 -3.69
N GLU A 18 0.36 -9.00 -2.71
CA GLU A 18 0.92 -10.36 -2.82
C GLU A 18 0.29 -11.16 -3.97
N CYS A 19 -1.01 -10.98 -4.27
CA CYS A 19 -1.63 -11.55 -5.48
C CYS A 19 -0.99 -11.01 -6.78
N ALA A 20 -0.72 -9.71 -6.87
CA ALA A 20 -0.04 -9.11 -8.01
C ALA A 20 1.40 -9.60 -8.17
N LEU A 21 2.14 -9.74 -7.07
CA LEU A 21 3.53 -10.26 -7.06
C LEU A 21 3.57 -11.73 -7.47
N SER A 22 2.59 -12.53 -7.03
CA SER A 22 2.49 -13.96 -7.35
C SER A 22 2.00 -14.25 -8.76
N SER A 23 1.50 -13.24 -9.49
CA SER A 23 1.03 -13.41 -10.87
C SER A 23 2.17 -13.76 -11.81
N ASP A 24 1.93 -14.69 -12.75
CA ASP A 24 2.91 -15.13 -13.75
C ASP A 24 3.01 -14.19 -14.95
N THR A 25 1.95 -13.42 -15.20
CA THR A 25 1.91 -12.45 -16.31
C THR A 25 1.43 -11.07 -15.86
N LYS A 26 1.84 -10.03 -16.58
CA LYS A 26 1.32 -8.67 -16.34
C LYS A 26 -0.20 -8.59 -16.52
N LYS A 27 -0.75 -9.37 -17.46
CA LYS A 27 -2.20 -9.47 -17.71
C LYS A 27 -2.95 -10.05 -16.50
N GLN A 28 -2.41 -11.10 -15.86
CA GLN A 28 -2.98 -11.64 -14.62
C GLN A 28 -2.85 -10.66 -13.45
N ALA A 29 -1.78 -9.87 -13.41
CA ALA A 29 -1.56 -8.88 -12.35
C ALA A 29 -2.42 -7.62 -12.49
N GLU A 30 -2.91 -7.34 -13.70
CA GLU A 30 -3.60 -6.09 -14.03
C GLU A 30 -4.83 -5.80 -13.13
N PRO A 31 -5.75 -6.75 -12.89
CA PRO A 31 -6.91 -6.51 -12.04
C PRO A 31 -6.51 -6.07 -10.61
N PHE A 32 -5.45 -6.65 -10.07
CA PHE A 32 -4.93 -6.31 -8.75
C PHE A 32 -4.36 -4.89 -8.73
N THR A 33 -3.53 -4.54 -9.71
CA THR A 33 -2.94 -3.18 -9.77
C THR A 33 -4.01 -2.10 -10.01
N LYS A 34 -5.04 -2.39 -10.81
CA LYS A 34 -6.20 -1.50 -10.98
C LYS A 34 -7.01 -1.35 -9.70
N ARG A 35 -7.18 -2.42 -8.92
CA ARG A 35 -7.84 -2.35 -7.61
C ARG A 35 -7.05 -1.47 -6.64
N LEU A 36 -5.72 -1.56 -6.63
CA LEU A 36 -4.89 -0.66 -5.80
C LEU A 36 -5.05 0.81 -6.20
N GLU A 37 -5.08 1.10 -7.51
CA GLU A 37 -5.33 2.47 -7.99
C GLU A 37 -6.70 2.99 -7.56
N PHE A 38 -7.73 2.15 -7.66
CA PHE A 38 -9.07 2.48 -7.19
C PHE A 38 -9.10 2.74 -5.68
N LEU A 39 -8.46 1.91 -4.86
CA LEU A 39 -8.40 2.10 -3.41
C LEU A 39 -7.70 3.42 -3.05
N ARG A 40 -6.60 3.73 -3.74
CA ARG A 40 -5.88 4.99 -3.54
C ARG A 40 -6.73 6.20 -3.91
N SER A 41 -7.41 6.17 -5.06
CA SER A 41 -8.21 7.30 -5.55
C SER A 41 -9.50 7.50 -4.77
N SER A 42 -10.19 6.42 -4.40
CA SER A 42 -11.45 6.46 -3.66
C SER A 42 -11.28 6.72 -2.16
N GLY A 43 -10.13 6.36 -1.58
CA GLY A 43 -9.88 6.52 -0.14
C GLY A 43 -9.66 7.97 0.32
N GLY A 44 -9.48 8.91 -0.61
CA GLY A 44 -9.28 10.33 -0.28
C GLY A 44 -8.05 10.59 0.56
N TYR A 45 -6.98 9.80 0.34
CA TYR A 45 -5.73 9.88 1.09
C TYR A 45 -4.90 11.11 0.71
N GLY A 46 -4.15 11.60 1.69
CA GLY A 46 -3.38 12.80 1.59
C GLY A 46 -1.99 12.71 2.18
N GLY A 47 -1.18 13.73 1.88
CA GLY A 47 0.16 13.85 2.42
C GLY A 47 0.99 12.60 2.15
N TYR A 48 1.80 12.22 3.15
CA TYR A 48 2.74 11.11 3.02
C TYR A 48 2.07 9.77 2.75
N ALA A 49 0.89 9.49 3.34
CA ALA A 49 0.14 8.26 3.07
C ALA A 49 -0.20 8.10 1.57
N ASN A 50 -0.61 9.18 0.90
CA ASN A 50 -0.88 9.14 -0.54
C ASN A 50 0.38 8.97 -1.40
N CYS A 51 1.52 9.52 -0.97
CA CYS A 51 2.81 9.32 -1.62
C CYS A 51 3.25 7.86 -1.54
N VAL A 52 3.27 7.30 -0.32
CA VAL A 52 3.66 5.90 -0.08
C VAL A 52 2.75 4.92 -0.82
N PHE A 53 1.44 5.17 -0.84
CA PHE A 53 0.50 4.34 -1.62
C PHE A 53 0.83 4.39 -3.13
N GLY A 54 1.19 5.56 -3.65
CA GLY A 54 1.64 5.71 -5.03
C GLY A 54 2.90 4.91 -5.35
N ASP A 55 3.90 5.00 -4.48
CA ASP A 55 5.16 4.27 -4.61
C ASP A 55 4.92 2.75 -4.57
N LEU A 56 4.09 2.28 -3.63
CA LEU A 56 3.68 0.88 -3.53
C LEU A 56 3.03 0.36 -4.82
N ILE A 57 2.13 1.14 -5.44
CA ILE A 57 1.52 0.76 -6.72
C ILE A 57 2.58 0.65 -7.82
N ALA A 58 3.51 1.61 -7.89
CA ALA A 58 4.58 1.62 -8.87
C ALA A 58 5.54 0.42 -8.71
N SER A 59 5.99 0.14 -7.48
CA SER A 59 6.87 -0.99 -7.21
C SER A 59 6.16 -2.33 -7.43
N THR A 60 4.88 -2.46 -7.04
CA THR A 60 4.05 -3.64 -7.33
C THR A 60 3.90 -3.87 -8.84
N LYS A 61 3.58 -2.82 -9.60
CA LYS A 61 3.49 -2.88 -11.07
C LYS A 61 4.81 -3.29 -11.71
N ARG A 62 5.94 -2.85 -11.17
CA ARG A 62 7.28 -3.22 -11.66
C ARG A 62 7.58 -4.69 -11.41
N ALA A 63 7.27 -5.19 -10.22
CA ALA A 63 7.59 -6.53 -9.75
C ALA A 63 6.62 -7.64 -10.22
N SER A 64 5.41 -7.28 -10.68
CA SER A 64 4.39 -8.25 -11.08
C SER A 64 4.71 -9.03 -12.37
N GLY A 65 4.11 -10.20 -12.56
CA GLY A 65 4.36 -11.02 -13.75
C GLY A 65 5.73 -11.69 -13.75
N LYS A 66 6.16 -12.18 -14.92
CA LYS A 66 7.50 -12.74 -15.14
C LYS A 66 8.47 -11.62 -15.52
N VAL A 67 9.30 -11.20 -14.58
CA VAL A 67 10.30 -10.13 -14.74
C VAL A 67 11.67 -10.61 -14.27
N ALA A 68 12.73 -10.03 -14.82
CA ALA A 68 14.09 -10.20 -14.27
C ALA A 68 14.16 -9.62 -12.85
N ASP A 69 15.05 -10.16 -12.01
CA ASP A 69 15.22 -9.75 -10.60
C ASP A 69 13.92 -9.75 -9.77
N LYS A 70 12.99 -10.67 -10.03
CA LYS A 70 11.66 -10.66 -9.42
C LYS A 70 11.69 -10.56 -7.88
N GLU A 71 12.59 -11.29 -7.23
CA GLU A 71 12.74 -11.24 -5.77
C GLU A 71 13.13 -9.85 -5.26
N ARG A 72 14.14 -9.22 -5.88
CA ARG A 72 14.59 -7.87 -5.52
C ARG A 72 13.51 -6.81 -5.79
N LEU A 73 12.78 -6.94 -6.90
CA LEU A 73 11.67 -6.03 -7.19
C LEU A 73 10.51 -6.23 -6.19
N SER A 74 10.24 -7.47 -5.81
CA SER A 74 9.21 -7.80 -4.81
C SER A 74 9.60 -7.29 -3.42
N SER A 75 10.89 -7.31 -3.07
CA SER A 75 11.35 -6.73 -1.79
C SER A 75 11.13 -5.21 -1.72
N PHE A 76 11.25 -4.49 -2.85
CA PHE A 76 10.90 -3.06 -2.89
C PHE A 76 9.40 -2.84 -2.66
N ALA A 77 8.54 -3.62 -3.32
CA ALA A 77 7.09 -3.54 -3.09
C ALA A 77 6.73 -3.83 -1.62
N ARG A 78 7.33 -4.85 -1.01
CA ARG A 78 7.13 -5.17 0.41
C ARG A 78 7.68 -4.09 1.36
N THR A 79 8.76 -3.41 0.97
CA THR A 79 9.29 -2.27 1.72
C THR A 79 8.30 -1.10 1.69
N ASP A 80 7.71 -0.79 0.53
CA ASP A 80 6.68 0.25 0.44
C ASP A 80 5.40 -0.15 1.18
N LEU A 81 5.05 -1.43 1.18
CA LEU A 81 3.95 -1.96 1.98
C LEU A 81 4.22 -1.78 3.48
N TYR A 82 5.44 -2.04 3.95
CA TYR A 82 5.82 -1.77 5.34
C TYR A 82 5.71 -0.28 5.69
N LYS A 83 6.16 0.63 4.82
CA LYS A 83 5.97 2.08 5.01
C LYS A 83 4.49 2.44 5.10
N LEU A 84 3.65 1.82 4.27
CA LEU A 84 2.21 2.04 4.27
C LEU A 84 1.58 1.56 5.60
N LYS A 85 2.06 0.45 6.17
CA LYS A 85 1.68 -0.03 7.50
C LYS A 85 1.94 1.02 8.58
N SER A 86 3.06 1.73 8.50
CA SER A 86 3.39 2.82 9.42
C SER A 86 2.45 4.03 9.32
N GLN A 87 1.57 4.07 8.31
CA GLN A 87 0.53 5.09 8.14
C GLN A 87 -0.83 4.66 8.71
N ILE A 88 -0.93 3.50 9.37
CA ILE A 88 -2.16 3.09 10.03
C ILE A 88 -2.41 4.03 11.21
N SER A 89 -3.61 4.60 11.27
CA SER A 89 -4.00 5.48 12.38
C SER A 89 -4.00 4.70 13.69
N ASN A 90 -2.97 4.88 14.51
CA ASN A 90 -3.02 4.47 15.90
C ASN A 90 -3.95 5.44 16.64
N PHE A 91 -5.20 5.04 16.87
CA PHE A 91 -6.14 5.76 17.75
C PHE A 91 -5.60 5.96 19.19
N ALA A 92 -4.45 5.36 19.53
CA ALA A 92 -3.81 5.48 20.83
C ALA A 92 -3.13 6.84 21.08
N ASP A 93 -2.67 7.54 20.03
CA ASP A 93 -1.86 8.76 20.22
C ASP A 93 -2.70 10.06 20.34
N SER A 94 -4.00 10.02 20.03
CA SER A 94 -4.87 11.20 20.07
C SER A 94 -5.55 11.47 21.42
N LYS A 95 -5.41 10.56 22.40
CA LYS A 95 -5.99 10.76 23.75
C LYS A 95 -5.04 11.36 24.79
N ASN A 96 -3.75 11.57 24.46
CA ASN A 96 -2.76 11.98 25.47
C ASN A 96 -2.36 13.47 25.42
N ILE A 97 -3.14 14.32 24.76
CA ILE A 97 -2.84 15.75 24.59
C ILE A 97 -3.72 16.68 25.44
N ASN A 98 -4.49 16.14 26.41
CA ASN A 98 -5.44 16.96 27.18
C ASN A 98 -5.49 16.64 28.69
N VAL A 99 -4.35 16.32 29.30
CA VAL A 99 -4.22 16.27 30.77
C VAL A 99 -2.91 16.92 31.20
N ARG A 100 -2.73 18.19 30.85
CA ARG A 100 -1.86 19.15 31.56
C ARG A 100 -2.40 20.54 31.26
N ASP A 101 -3.31 21.01 32.12
CA ASP A 101 -3.33 22.35 32.72
C ASP A 101 -4.47 22.41 33.75
#